data_AF-A0A8C4TJB5-F1
#
_entry.id   AF-A0A8C4TJB5-F1
#
_cell.length_a   1.000
_cell.length_b   1.000
_cell.length_c   1.000
_cell.angle_alpha   90.00
_cell.angle_beta   90.00
_cell.angle_gamma   90.00
#
_symmetry.space_group_name_H-M   'P 1'
#
loop_
_entity.id
_entity.type
_entity.pdbx_description
1 polymer ?
#
loop_
_entity_poly.entity_id
_entity_poly.type
_entity_poly.pdbx_seq_one_letter_code
_entity_poly.pdbx_strand_id
1 'polypeptide(L)'
;WRGKKRMDVLYFTSYDGLSIFSYRTCGIPSVRTDLAAPCIKRVSDRTNYGDESDVRGLVNPSLYTLKGVTEKHLFMSRSKSEIATVFHNIGMDIPEDTFQQVWNLASKQHPKGLVCIETFKNALNEIQKCKILYMQ
;
A
#
# COMPACT_ATOMS: atom_id res chain seq x y z
N TRP A 1 -3.41 -18.38 -35.25
CA TRP A 1 -3.83 -17.09 -35.85
C TRP A 1 -5.08 -16.62 -35.09
N ARG A 2 -5.07 -15.74 -34.09
CA ARG A 2 -4.42 -14.43 -33.95
C ARG A 2 -4.31 -14.12 -32.44
N GLY A 3 -3.15 -13.65 -31.99
CA GLY A 3 -2.79 -13.52 -30.57
C GLY A 3 -3.54 -12.41 -29.82
N LYS A 4 -3.80 -12.69 -28.54
CA LYS A 4 -4.12 -11.70 -27.49
C LYS A 4 -2.94 -10.73 -27.36
N LYS A 5 -3.08 -9.51 -27.88
CA LYS A 5 -2.15 -8.43 -27.54
C LYS A 5 -2.52 -7.88 -26.16
N ARG A 6 -1.53 -7.90 -25.28
CA ARG A 6 -1.46 -7.10 -24.05
C ARG A 6 -1.97 -5.69 -24.34
N MET A 7 -2.86 -5.20 -23.50
CA MET A 7 -3.10 -3.76 -23.39
C MET A 7 -1.85 -3.15 -22.78
N ASP A 8 -0.91 -2.80 -23.65
CA ASP A 8 0.19 -1.93 -23.28
C ASP A 8 -0.43 -0.57 -22.94
N VAL A 9 -0.18 -0.14 -21.72
CA VAL A 9 -0.46 1.22 -21.23
C VAL A 9 0.22 2.16 -22.20
N LEU A 10 -0.56 2.70 -23.14
CA LEU A 10 -0.10 3.70 -24.07
C LEU A 10 0.24 4.95 -23.26
N TYR A 11 1.52 5.10 -22.94
CA TYR A 11 2.11 6.38 -22.63
C TYR A 11 1.80 7.29 -23.83
N PHE A 12 0.83 8.20 -23.65
CA PHE A 12 0.54 9.24 -24.61
C PHE A 12 1.70 10.25 -24.52
N THR A 13 2.82 9.92 -25.16
CA THR A 13 3.96 10.84 -25.27
C THR A 13 3.59 11.90 -26.31
N SER A 14 3.27 13.11 -25.85
CA SER A 14 3.24 14.31 -26.68
C SER A 14 4.60 14.48 -27.38
N TYR A 15 4.57 14.90 -28.64
CA TYR A 15 5.70 14.93 -29.58
C TYR A 15 6.86 15.87 -29.21
N ASP A 16 6.76 16.65 -28.12
CA ASP A 16 7.73 17.71 -27.79
C ASP A 16 8.62 17.43 -26.55
N GLY A 17 8.63 16.20 -26.01
CA GLY A 17 9.56 15.84 -24.91
C GLY A 17 9.34 16.61 -23.59
N LEU A 18 8.30 17.45 -23.51
CA LEU A 18 7.88 18.12 -22.29
C LEU A 18 7.14 17.13 -21.40
N SER A 19 7.74 16.83 -20.26
CA SER A 19 7.10 16.04 -19.21
C SER A 19 5.74 16.64 -18.87
N ILE A 20 4.68 15.83 -18.96
CA ILE A 20 3.31 16.19 -18.59
C ILE A 20 3.21 16.69 -17.13
N PHE A 21 4.22 16.38 -16.30
CA PHE A 21 4.36 16.93 -14.93
C PHE A 21 4.60 18.45 -14.88
N SER A 22 4.93 19.09 -16.01
CA SER A 22 5.15 20.54 -16.07
C SER A 22 3.86 21.36 -16.25
N TYR A 23 2.74 20.71 -16.58
CA TYR A 23 1.44 21.38 -16.71
C TYR A 23 0.61 21.15 -15.44
N ARG A 24 0.29 22.25 -14.73
CA ARG A 24 -0.69 22.21 -13.64
C ARG A 24 -2.06 21.90 -14.25
N THR A 25 -2.70 20.83 -13.79
CA THR A 25 -4.11 20.57 -14.15
C THR A 25 -4.98 21.66 -13.54
N CYS A 26 -5.60 22.49 -14.36
CA CYS A 26 -6.54 23.51 -13.92
C CYS A 26 -7.91 22.86 -13.68
N GLY A 27 -8.33 22.74 -12.41
CA GLY A 27 -9.62 22.16 -12.04
C GLY A 27 -9.62 21.62 -10.62
N ILE A 28 -10.80 21.21 -10.15
CA ILE A 28 -10.97 20.54 -8.86
C ILE A 28 -11.13 19.05 -9.14
N PRO A 29 -10.26 18.16 -8.60
CA PRO A 29 -10.41 16.73 -8.81
C PRO A 29 -11.66 16.21 -8.08
N SER A 30 -12.28 15.16 -8.63
CA SER A 30 -13.47 14.52 -8.02
C SER A 30 -13.15 13.91 -6.66
N VAL A 31 -11.93 13.40 -6.48
CA VAL A 31 -11.39 13.00 -5.18
C VAL A 31 -10.38 14.06 -4.76
N ARG A 32 -10.64 14.73 -3.64
CA ARG A 32 -9.82 15.84 -3.11
C ARG A 32 -8.58 15.34 -2.39
N THR A 33 -7.75 14.55 -3.08
CA THR A 33 -6.46 14.06 -2.56
C THR A 33 -5.45 15.19 -2.36
N ASP A 34 -5.70 16.36 -2.95
CA ASP A 34 -4.97 17.61 -2.72
C ASP A 34 -5.16 18.17 -1.31
N LEU A 35 -6.24 17.78 -0.61
CA LEU A 35 -6.56 18.21 0.74
C LEU A 35 -6.31 17.07 1.74
N ALA A 36 -5.80 17.41 2.92
CA ALA A 36 -5.77 16.47 4.03
C ALA A 36 -7.20 16.21 4.52
N ALA A 37 -7.56 14.94 4.67
CA ALA A 37 -8.84 14.55 5.26
C ALA A 37 -8.95 15.12 6.69
N PRO A 38 -10.09 15.75 7.05
CA PRO A 38 -10.28 16.30 8.38
C PRO A 38 -10.34 15.18 9.43
N CYS A 39 -9.75 15.41 10.61
CA CYS A 39 -9.77 14.41 11.70
C CYS A 39 -11.20 14.10 12.19
N ILE A 40 -12.10 15.09 12.13
CA ILE A 40 -13.52 14.96 12.47
C ILE A 40 -14.31 15.51 11.28
N LYS A 41 -15.00 14.62 10.56
CA LYS A 41 -15.89 14.99 9.45
C LYS A 41 -17.20 15.55 10.00
N ARG A 42 -17.70 16.63 9.39
CA ARG A 42 -19.06 17.13 9.68
C ARG A 42 -20.08 16.17 9.05
N VAL A 43 -21.26 16.03 9.66
CA VAL A 43 -22.34 15.17 9.11
C VAL A 43 -22.77 15.61 7.71
N SER A 44 -22.67 16.91 7.40
CA SER A 44 -23.02 17.47 6.09
C SER A 44 -21.90 17.41 5.05
N ASP A 45 -20.70 16.93 5.42
CA ASP A 45 -19.56 16.84 4.51
C ASP A 45 -19.79 15.72 3.49
N ARG A 46 -19.67 16.06 2.21
CA ARG A 46 -19.85 15.14 1.08
C ARG A 46 -18.57 14.98 0.25
N THR A 47 -17.46 15.54 0.73
CA THR A 47 -16.20 15.57 0.00
C THR A 47 -15.45 14.27 0.22
N ASN A 48 -15.09 13.58 -0.87
CA ASN A 48 -14.21 12.43 -0.81
C ASN A 48 -12.74 12.88 -0.79
N TYR A 49 -12.01 12.57 0.28
CA TYR A 49 -10.60 12.92 0.45
C TYR A 49 -9.63 11.80 0.05
N GLY A 50 -10.15 10.69 -0.49
CA GLY A 50 -9.38 9.49 -0.78
C GLY A 50 -9.06 8.63 0.46
N ASP A 51 -9.80 8.85 1.56
CA ASP A 51 -9.71 8.07 2.80
C ASP A 51 -10.81 7.01 2.95
N GLU A 52 -11.73 6.93 1.99
CA GLU A 52 -12.86 6.01 1.94
C GLU A 52 -12.49 4.66 1.29
N SER A 53 -13.17 3.59 1.69
CA SER A 53 -12.99 2.26 1.11
C SER A 53 -13.75 2.08 -0.20
N ASP A 54 -13.24 1.21 -1.07
CA ASP A 54 -13.94 0.81 -2.30
C ASP A 54 -15.25 0.06 -2.01
N VAL A 55 -16.13 -0.03 -3.02
CA VAL A 55 -17.43 -0.72 -2.96
C VAL A 55 -17.28 -2.15 -2.43
N ARG A 56 -16.21 -2.85 -2.84
CA ARG A 56 -15.95 -4.21 -2.36
C ARG A 56 -15.71 -4.27 -0.86
N GLY A 57 -15.00 -3.30 -0.30
CA GLY A 57 -14.74 -3.21 1.14
C GLY A 57 -16.01 -2.88 1.94
N LEU A 58 -16.98 -2.21 1.33
CA LEU A 58 -18.28 -1.91 1.93
C LEU A 58 -19.24 -3.11 1.91
N VAL A 59 -19.32 -3.81 0.76
CA VAL A 59 -20.22 -4.96 0.60
C VAL A 59 -19.69 -6.19 1.35
N ASN A 60 -18.37 -6.38 1.39
CA ASN A 60 -17.72 -7.48 2.06
C ASN A 60 -16.59 -6.98 2.99
N PRO A 61 -16.93 -6.50 4.20
CA PRO A 61 -15.96 -5.92 5.11
C PRO A 61 -14.96 -6.97 5.61
N SER A 62 -13.68 -6.59 5.64
CA SER A 62 -12.63 -7.43 6.20
C SER A 62 -12.70 -7.48 7.73
N LEU A 63 -12.09 -8.51 8.34
CA LEU A 63 -11.93 -8.56 9.81
C LEU A 63 -11.23 -7.32 10.36
N TYR A 64 -10.29 -6.73 9.62
CA TYR A 64 -9.62 -5.48 9.99
C TYR A 64 -10.60 -4.31 10.02
N THR A 65 -11.46 -4.20 9.01
CA THR A 65 -12.50 -3.17 8.91
C THR A 65 -13.48 -3.25 10.08
N LEU A 66 -13.88 -4.46 10.47
CA LEU A 66 -14.74 -4.69 11.65
C LEU A 66 -14.08 -4.26 12.97
N LYS A 67 -12.74 -4.18 13.01
CA LYS A 67 -11.96 -3.68 14.14
C LYS A 67 -11.55 -2.21 13.98
N GLY A 68 -12.09 -1.51 12.99
CA GLY A 68 -11.78 -0.10 12.72
C GLY A 68 -10.43 0.12 12.04
N VAL A 69 -9.76 -0.93 11.57
CA VAL A 69 -8.48 -0.84 10.85
C VAL A 69 -8.77 -0.72 9.36
N THR A 70 -8.48 0.46 8.81
CA THR A 70 -8.59 0.77 7.37
C THR A 70 -7.34 0.36 6.59
N GLU A 71 -7.46 0.27 5.26
CA GLU A 71 -6.35 -0.07 4.36
C GLU A 71 -5.16 0.89 4.47
N LYS A 72 -5.45 2.18 4.70
CA LYS A 72 -4.42 3.19 4.97
C LYS A 72 -3.53 2.76 6.14
N HIS A 73 -4.09 2.20 7.21
CA HIS A 73 -3.28 1.70 8.33
C HIS A 73 -2.37 0.53 7.93
N LEU A 74 -2.73 -0.29 6.95
CA LEU A 74 -1.86 -1.37 6.49
C LEU A 74 -0.72 -0.87 5.61
N PHE A 75 -0.99 0.13 4.76
CA PHE A 75 -0.04 0.67 3.79
C PHE A 75 0.78 1.88 4.27
N MET A 76 0.43 2.49 5.39
CA MET A 76 1.25 3.55 5.99
C MET A 76 2.64 3.05 6.35
N SER A 77 3.67 3.77 5.88
CA SER A 77 5.06 3.47 6.21
C SER A 77 5.32 3.71 7.70
N ARG A 78 6.06 2.80 8.32
CA ARG A 78 6.36 2.83 9.75
C ARG A 78 7.85 2.62 9.99
N SER A 79 8.29 2.98 11.19
CA SER A 79 9.65 2.73 11.63
C SER A 79 9.89 1.23 11.90
N LYS A 80 11.16 0.84 11.90
CA LYS A 80 11.57 -0.55 12.16
C LYS A 80 11.08 -1.05 13.54
N SER A 81 11.19 -0.19 14.56
CA SER A 81 10.75 -0.48 15.92
C SER A 81 9.24 -0.65 16.03
N GLU A 82 8.44 0.21 15.40
CA GLU A 82 6.98 0.08 15.40
C GLU A 82 6.52 -1.21 14.72
N ILE A 83 7.19 -1.63 13.64
CA ILE A 83 6.86 -2.89 12.97
C ILE A 83 7.20 -4.07 13.89
N ALA A 84 8.37 -4.05 14.53
CA ALA A 84 8.75 -5.09 15.48
C ALA A 84 7.75 -5.21 16.65
N THR A 85 7.30 -4.08 17.22
CA THR A 85 6.31 -4.10 18.31
C THR A 85 4.95 -4.62 17.87
N VAL A 86 4.49 -4.24 16.66
CA VAL A 86 3.23 -4.76 16.11
C VAL A 86 3.27 -6.29 15.98
N PHE A 87 4.36 -6.85 15.43
CA PHE A 87 4.48 -8.29 15.23
C PHE A 87 4.69 -9.06 16.55
N HIS A 88 5.44 -8.48 17.49
CA HIS A 88 5.56 -9.01 18.85
C HIS A 88 4.19 -9.08 19.56
N ASN A 89 3.39 -8.00 19.48
CA ASN A 89 2.05 -7.95 20.08
C ASN A 89 1.06 -8.94 19.47
N ILE A 90 1.27 -9.36 18.22
CA ILE A 90 0.50 -10.42 17.56
C ILE A 90 0.88 -11.82 18.10
N GLY A 91 1.99 -11.92 18.85
CA GLY A 91 2.54 -13.19 19.34
C GLY A 91 3.57 -13.82 18.39
N MET A 92 4.13 -13.05 17.45
CA MET A 92 5.22 -13.50 16.59
C MET A 92 6.55 -12.92 17.08
N ASP A 93 7.30 -13.74 17.81
CA ASP A 93 8.67 -13.42 18.20
C ASP A 93 9.65 -13.82 17.09
N ILE A 94 10.03 -12.83 16.28
CA ILE A 94 10.92 -13.00 15.15
C ILE A 94 12.35 -12.69 15.61
N PRO A 95 13.32 -13.61 15.46
CA PRO A 95 14.71 -13.33 15.82
C PRO A 95 15.28 -12.22 14.95
N GLU A 96 16.10 -11.34 15.55
CA GLU A 96 16.60 -10.11 14.93
C GLU A 96 17.26 -10.34 13.56
N ASP A 97 18.03 -11.43 13.42
CA ASP A 97 18.68 -11.80 12.16
C ASP A 97 17.67 -12.00 11.03
N THR A 98 16.59 -12.73 11.31
CA THR A 98 15.53 -12.96 10.31
C THR A 98 14.70 -11.70 10.09
N PHE A 99 14.48 -10.89 11.13
CA PHE A 99 13.79 -9.62 11.03
C PHE A 99 14.54 -8.67 10.08
N GLN A 100 15.86 -8.56 10.21
CA GLN A 100 16.69 -7.73 9.35
C GLN A 100 16.67 -8.22 7.89
N GLN A 101 16.64 -9.53 7.66
CA GLN A 101 16.51 -10.09 6.31
C GLN A 101 15.17 -9.74 5.67
N VAL A 102 14.06 -9.92 6.41
CA VAL A 102 12.71 -9.56 5.96
C VAL A 102 12.63 -8.07 5.66
N TRP A 103 13.18 -7.23 6.55
CA TRP A 103 13.22 -5.78 6.37
C TRP A 103 13.97 -5.37 5.10
N ASN A 104 15.13 -5.97 4.85
CA ASN A 104 15.93 -5.73 3.66
C ASN A 104 15.24 -6.18 2.37
N LEU A 105 14.41 -7.22 2.44
CA LEU A 105 13.60 -7.67 1.30
C LEU A 105 12.46 -6.68 1.05
N ALA A 106 11.72 -6.30 2.10
CA ALA A 106 10.61 -5.38 1.99
C ALA A 106 11.04 -3.98 1.53
N SER A 107 12.19 -3.48 2.02
CA SER A 107 12.69 -2.15 1.64
C SER A 107 13.07 -2.05 0.17
N LYS A 108 13.52 -3.16 -0.46
CA LYS A 108 13.81 -3.22 -1.90
C LYS A 108 12.57 -3.08 -2.78
N GLN A 109 11.37 -3.39 -2.26
CA GLN A 109 10.13 -3.29 -3.03
C GLN A 109 9.68 -1.84 -3.22
N HIS A 110 10.09 -0.92 -2.34
CA HIS A 110 9.68 0.48 -2.39
C HIS A 110 10.84 1.39 -2.87
N PRO A 111 10.64 2.32 -3.82
CA PRO A 111 11.72 3.14 -4.37
C PRO A 111 12.44 4.02 -3.33
N LYS A 112 11.74 4.37 -2.24
CA LYS A 112 12.29 5.15 -1.12
C LYS A 112 12.78 4.29 0.07
N GLY A 113 12.76 2.96 -0.04
CA GLY A 113 13.14 2.06 1.06
C GLY A 113 12.17 2.05 2.26
N LEU A 114 10.98 2.62 2.11
CA LEU A 114 9.96 2.68 3.16
C LEU A 114 9.23 1.34 3.27
N VAL A 115 8.93 0.93 4.49
CA VAL A 115 8.27 -0.35 4.79
C VAL A 115 6.95 -0.10 5.51
N CYS A 116 5.91 -0.81 5.12
CA CYS A 116 4.60 -0.82 5.76
C CYS A 116 4.27 -2.23 6.25
N ILE A 117 3.16 -2.38 6.98
CA ILE A 117 2.78 -3.68 7.58
C ILE A 117 2.57 -4.73 6.47
N GLU A 118 1.89 -4.35 5.39
CA GLU A 118 1.57 -5.28 4.30
C GLU A 118 2.81 -5.71 3.53
N THR A 119 3.75 -4.80 3.22
CA THR A 119 4.98 -5.17 2.52
C THR A 119 5.88 -6.04 3.38
N PHE A 120 5.98 -5.76 4.68
CA PHE A 120 6.73 -6.60 5.62
C PHE A 120 6.11 -8.00 5.74
N LYS A 121 4.79 -8.08 5.88
CA LYS A 121 4.06 -9.37 5.93
C LYS A 121 4.25 -10.18 4.66
N ASN A 122 4.22 -9.54 3.50
CA ASN A 122 4.44 -10.22 2.22
C ASN A 122 5.88 -10.76 2.11
N ALA A 123 6.88 -9.97 2.50
CA ALA A 123 8.27 -10.40 2.56
C ALA A 123 8.49 -11.60 3.50
N LEU A 124 7.83 -11.59 4.66
CA LEU A 124 7.88 -12.69 5.63
C LEU A 124 7.29 -13.97 5.03
N ASN A 125 6.11 -13.85 4.39
CA ASN A 125 5.46 -14.98 3.71
C ASN A 125 6.30 -15.55 2.57
N GLU A 126 7.02 -14.72 1.81
CA GLU A 126 7.94 -15.17 0.76
C GLU A 126 9.09 -16.00 1.33
N ILE A 127 9.76 -15.52 2.38
CA ILE A 127 10.85 -16.24 3.04
C ILE A 127 10.35 -17.58 3.61
N GLN A 128 9.17 -17.58 4.22
CA GLN A 128 8.58 -18.80 4.78
C GLN A 128 8.21 -19.82 3.69
N LYS A 129 7.62 -19.36 2.58
CA LYS A 129 7.36 -20.22 1.41
C LYS A 129 8.64 -20.82 0.86
N CYS A 130 9.70 -20.02 0.68
CA CYS A 130 11.00 -20.51 0.23
C CYS A 130 11.54 -21.60 1.16
N LYS A 131 11.55 -21.37 2.47
CA LYS A 131 12.01 -22.38 3.45
C LYS A 131 11.23 -23.69 3.35
N ILE A 132 9.91 -23.62 3.18
CA ILE A 132 9.07 -24.82 3.02
C ILE A 132 9.43 -25.56 1.72
N LEU A 133 9.63 -24.85 0.61
CA LEU A 133 10.00 -25.45 -0.68
C LEU A 133 11.39 -26.13 -0.66
N TYR A 134 12.33 -25.63 0.13
CA TYR A 134 13.67 -26.22 0.26
C TYR A 134 13.75 -27.36 1.29
N MET A 135 12.68 -27.59 2.06
CA MET A 135 12.59 -28.66 3.06
C MET A 135 11.74 -29.85 2.57
N GLN A 136 11.27 -29.82 1.31
CA GLN A 136 10.64 -30.94 0.59
C GLN A 136 11.64 -31.55 -0.40
#